data_AF-C1DAF8-F1
#
_entry.id   AF-C1DAF8-F1
#
_cell.length_a   1.000
_cell.length_b   1.000
_cell.length_c   1.000
_cell.angle_alpha   90.00
_cell.angle_beta   90.00
_cell.angle_gamma   90.00
#
_symmetry.space_group_name_H-M   'P 1'
#
loop_
_entity.id
_entity.type
_entity.pdbx_description
1 polymer ?
#
loop_
_entity_poly.entity_id
_entity_poly.type
_entity_poly.pdbx_seq_one_letter_code
_entity_poly.pdbx_strand_id
1 'polypeptide(L)'
;MLLNVIWAGFILVAIFTTLLQVVLFGATDLPAQMVKSLFDTSKTAFEIALGLTGVMTLWLGIMKVGERAGLIDLMARGLAPLFRRLFPGVPAGHPALGSMTMNIAANMLGLDNAATPLGLKAMRELQTLNPEPDTATDAQILFLVINTAAVTLFPVTIMAYRAQMGAADPSDVFIPLILASYIATVSGVALVAAMQRLRIWDPVVLAYLGGLAAVVGGLAWWFAGLSPEAMQAQSQLWSNGLLLAVVAGFLLAAIRRGINVYDSFIEGAREGFQVAVGIIPYLVAMLVAIALFRTSGALELLIGGPAQPGGGLGL
;
A
#
# COMPACT_ATOMS: atom_id res chain seq x y z
N MET A 1 8.71 8.23 19.92
CA MET A 1 7.88 8.07 21.15
C MET A 1 6.51 7.46 20.92
N LEU A 2 5.77 7.82 19.86
CA LEU A 2 4.41 7.28 19.62
C LEU A 2 4.35 5.76 19.44
N LEU A 3 5.21 5.18 18.59
CA LEU A 3 5.21 3.73 18.36
C LEU A 3 5.49 2.93 19.64
N ASN A 4 6.37 3.45 20.50
CA ASN A 4 6.63 2.87 21.82
C ASN A 4 5.36 2.85 22.69
N VAL A 5 4.62 3.96 22.71
CA VAL A 5 3.35 4.06 23.47
C VAL A 5 2.30 3.13 22.91
N ILE A 6 2.14 3.05 21.59
CA ILE A 6 1.17 2.16 20.94
C ILE A 6 1.52 0.70 21.22
N TRP A 7 2.76 0.31 20.98
CA TRP A 7 3.22 -1.07 21.14
C TRP A 7 3.13 -1.54 22.59
N ALA A 8 3.66 -0.75 23.53
CA ALA A 8 3.57 -1.06 24.95
C ALA A 8 2.11 -1.01 25.43
N GLY A 9 1.32 -0.05 24.95
CA GLY A 9 -0.10 0.09 25.25
C GLY A 9 -0.91 -1.16 24.86
N PHE A 10 -0.73 -1.66 23.63
CA PHE A 10 -1.39 -2.89 23.19
C PHE A 10 -1.06 -4.08 24.08
N ILE A 11 0.22 -4.27 24.44
CA ILE A 11 0.64 -5.38 25.29
C ILE A 11 0.11 -5.23 26.71
N LEU A 12 0.24 -4.05 27.32
CA LEU A 12 -0.18 -3.81 28.70
C LEU A 12 -1.70 -3.90 28.85
N VAL A 13 -2.46 -3.34 27.90
CA VAL A 13 -3.93 -3.48 27.87
C VAL A 13 -4.31 -4.94 27.66
N ALA A 14 -3.61 -5.68 26.81
CA ALA A 14 -3.88 -7.09 26.59
C ALA A 14 -3.66 -7.94 27.85
N ILE A 15 -2.56 -7.69 28.58
CA ILE A 15 -2.28 -8.35 29.85
C ILE A 15 -3.35 -8.00 30.88
N PHE A 16 -3.69 -6.71 31.01
CA PHE A 16 -4.68 -6.23 31.97
C PHE A 16 -6.07 -6.85 31.71
N THR A 17 -6.55 -6.82 30.46
CA THR A 17 -7.85 -7.39 30.08
C THR A 17 -7.90 -8.90 30.23
N THR A 18 -6.78 -9.59 29.95
CA THR A 18 -6.65 -11.02 30.23
C THR A 18 -6.79 -11.32 31.72
N LEU A 19 -6.09 -10.59 32.59
CA LEU A 19 -6.18 -10.76 34.04
C LEU A 19 -7.60 -10.49 34.55
N LEU A 20 -8.23 -9.42 34.06
CA LEU A 20 -9.61 -9.09 34.40
C LEU A 20 -10.57 -10.24 34.04
N GLN A 21 -10.42 -10.82 32.86
CA GLN A 21 -11.28 -11.93 32.41
C GLN A 21 -11.04 -13.23 33.16
N VAL A 22 -9.79 -13.52 33.54
CA VAL A 22 -9.48 -14.66 34.39
C VAL A 22 -10.15 -14.51 35.76
N VAL A 23 -10.05 -13.32 36.38
CA VAL A 23 -10.57 -13.07 37.73
C VAL A 23 -12.10 -12.95 37.76
N LEU A 24 -12.70 -12.23 36.81
CA LEU A 24 -14.14 -11.95 36.82
C LEU A 24 -14.98 -13.03 36.14
N PHE A 25 -14.46 -13.66 35.09
CA PHE A 25 -15.21 -14.60 34.25
C PHE A 25 -14.64 -16.02 34.25
N GLY A 26 -13.57 -16.28 35.02
CA GLY A 26 -12.98 -17.62 35.13
C GLY A 26 -12.32 -18.13 33.84
N ALA A 27 -11.88 -17.24 32.95
CA ALA A 27 -11.29 -17.57 31.64
C ALA A 27 -9.85 -18.14 31.75
N THR A 28 -9.67 -19.28 32.43
CA THR A 28 -8.36 -19.88 32.74
C THR A 28 -7.54 -20.28 31.51
N ASP A 29 -8.17 -20.50 30.37
CA ASP A 29 -7.50 -20.86 29.11
C ASP A 29 -6.93 -19.65 28.36
N LEU A 30 -7.42 -18.44 28.66
CA LEU A 30 -7.05 -17.22 27.94
C LEU A 30 -5.55 -16.91 28.00
N PRO A 31 -4.84 -17.05 29.15
CA PRO A 31 -3.38 -16.89 29.20
C PRO A 31 -2.63 -17.86 28.27
N ALA A 32 -3.07 -19.12 28.18
CA ALA A 32 -2.45 -20.10 27.28
C ALA A 32 -2.69 -19.74 25.80
N GLN A 33 -3.91 -19.28 25.47
CA GLN A 33 -4.25 -18.78 24.14
C GLN A 33 -3.42 -17.55 23.75
N MET A 34 -3.21 -16.62 24.70
CA MET A 34 -2.37 -15.44 24.51
C MET A 34 -0.91 -15.81 24.16
N VAL A 35 -0.32 -16.74 24.91
CA VAL A 35 1.05 -17.23 24.65
C VAL A 35 1.12 -17.94 23.30
N LYS A 36 0.13 -18.79 22.98
CA LYS A 36 0.05 -19.47 21.67
C LYS A 36 -0.05 -18.44 20.53
N SER A 37 -0.93 -17.45 20.68
CA SER A 37 -1.13 -16.36 19.70
C SER A 37 0.16 -15.56 19.47
N LEU A 38 0.97 -15.34 20.51
CA LEU A 38 2.27 -14.66 20.41
C LEU A 38 3.21 -15.42 19.47
N PHE A 39 3.40 -16.72 19.71
CA PHE A 39 4.31 -17.54 18.91
C PHE A 39 3.79 -17.75 17.49
N ASP A 40 2.51 -18.11 17.33
CA ASP A 40 1.90 -18.31 16.02
C ASP A 40 1.99 -17.04 15.16
N THR A 41 1.64 -15.88 15.73
CA THR A 41 1.69 -14.61 15.00
C THR A 41 3.12 -14.21 14.64
N SER A 42 4.12 -14.49 15.49
CA SER A 42 5.51 -14.21 15.14
C SER A 42 6.00 -15.03 13.95
N LYS A 43 5.55 -16.29 13.83
CA LYS A 43 5.81 -17.13 12.65
C LYS A 43 5.09 -16.59 11.42
N THR A 44 3.81 -16.27 11.52
CA THR A 44 3.04 -15.67 10.42
C THR A 44 3.67 -14.36 9.95
N ALA A 45 4.11 -13.49 10.87
CA ALA A 45 4.79 -12.24 10.53
C ALA A 45 6.09 -12.49 9.75
N PHE A 46 6.87 -13.51 10.11
CA PHE A 46 8.06 -13.90 9.37
C PHE A 46 7.74 -14.46 7.98
N GLU A 47 6.71 -15.30 7.85
CA GLU A 47 6.24 -15.83 6.55
C GLU A 47 5.77 -14.72 5.61
N ILE A 48 5.01 -13.74 6.13
CA ILE A 48 4.62 -12.54 5.39
C ILE A 48 5.85 -11.79 4.90
N ALA A 49 6.84 -11.58 5.76
CA ALA A 49 8.05 -10.84 5.40
C ALA A 49 8.91 -11.60 4.37
N LEU A 50 8.93 -12.94 4.40
CA LEU A 50 9.56 -13.75 3.36
C LEU A 50 8.87 -13.57 2.01
N GLY A 51 7.53 -13.60 1.99
CA GLY A 51 6.74 -13.29 0.78
C GLY A 51 7.04 -11.89 0.24
N LEU A 52 7.07 -10.89 1.12
CA LEU A 52 7.44 -9.51 0.78
C LEU A 52 8.86 -9.45 0.20
N THR A 53 9.81 -10.21 0.74
CA THR A 53 11.20 -10.26 0.24
C THR A 53 11.26 -10.67 -1.23
N GLY A 54 10.55 -11.74 -1.61
CA GLY A 54 10.51 -12.19 -3.01
C GLY A 54 9.91 -11.13 -3.94
N VAL A 55 8.81 -10.51 -3.50
CA VAL A 55 8.09 -9.49 -4.27
C VAL A 55 8.91 -8.21 -4.42
N MET A 56 9.57 -7.73 -3.35
CA MET A 56 10.45 -6.56 -3.40
C MET A 56 11.66 -6.79 -4.31
N THR A 57 12.24 -7.98 -4.24
CA THR A 57 13.39 -8.39 -5.09
C THR A 57 13.01 -8.30 -6.56
N LEU A 58 11.84 -8.83 -6.94
CA LEU A 58 11.34 -8.78 -8.31
C LEU A 58 11.10 -7.34 -8.78
N TRP A 59 10.32 -6.57 -8.02
CA TRP A 59 9.85 -5.26 -8.47
C TRP A 59 10.96 -4.21 -8.46
N LEU A 60 11.84 -4.20 -7.46
CA LEU A 60 12.98 -3.28 -7.47
C LEU A 60 14.02 -3.69 -8.52
N GLY A 61 14.16 -4.99 -8.83
CA GLY A 61 14.96 -5.45 -9.97
C GLY A 61 14.44 -4.91 -11.31
N ILE A 62 13.13 -5.09 -11.59
CA ILE A 62 12.49 -4.55 -12.79
C ILE A 62 12.60 -3.02 -12.84
N MET A 63 12.39 -2.36 -11.70
CA MET A 63 12.50 -0.91 -11.59
C MET A 63 13.90 -0.42 -11.96
N LYS A 64 14.95 -1.07 -11.45
CA LYS A 64 16.35 -0.71 -11.76
C LYS A 64 16.65 -0.85 -13.25
N VAL A 65 16.08 -1.84 -13.93
CA VAL A 65 16.16 -1.97 -15.40
C VAL A 65 15.50 -0.76 -16.07
N GLY A 66 14.29 -0.38 -15.65
CA GLY A 66 13.58 0.79 -16.18
C GLY A 66 14.30 2.11 -15.92
N GLU A 67 14.92 2.27 -14.73
CA GLU A 67 15.70 3.44 -14.33
C GLU A 67 16.91 3.61 -15.24
N ARG A 68 17.73 2.56 -15.40
CA ARG A 68 18.89 2.60 -16.30
C ARG A 68 18.46 2.81 -17.75
N ALA A 69 17.32 2.24 -18.16
CA ALA A 69 16.72 2.47 -19.46
C ALA A 69 16.14 3.88 -19.64
N GLY A 70 16.12 4.73 -18.61
CA GLY A 70 15.60 6.09 -18.63
C GLY A 70 14.10 6.20 -18.88
N LEU A 71 13.34 5.10 -18.75
CA LEU A 71 11.89 5.11 -18.89
C LEU A 71 11.20 5.66 -17.65
N ILE A 72 11.77 5.43 -16.47
CA ILE A 72 11.26 6.01 -15.22
C ILE A 72 11.32 7.54 -15.27
N ASP A 73 12.43 8.10 -15.75
CA ASP A 73 12.56 9.56 -15.92
C ASP A 73 11.55 10.11 -16.93
N LEU A 74 11.27 9.35 -18.00
CA LEU A 74 10.27 9.74 -18.99
C LEU A 74 8.87 9.80 -18.38
N MET A 75 8.49 8.78 -17.61
CA MET A 75 7.22 8.76 -16.88
C MET A 75 7.14 9.88 -15.84
N ALA A 76 8.21 10.08 -15.08
CA ALA A 76 8.31 11.13 -14.07
C ALA A 76 8.20 12.53 -14.68
N ARG A 77 8.71 12.76 -15.89
CA ARG A 77 8.51 14.04 -16.63
C ARG A 77 7.04 14.33 -16.90
N GLY A 78 6.23 13.29 -17.13
CA GLY A 78 4.79 13.41 -17.31
C GLY A 78 4.06 13.89 -16.05
N LEU A 79 4.53 13.52 -14.85
CA LEU A 79 3.98 13.98 -13.57
C LEU A 79 4.74 15.17 -12.96
N ALA A 80 5.89 15.55 -13.51
CA ALA A 80 6.72 16.63 -12.98
C ALA A 80 5.98 17.97 -12.79
N PRO A 81 5.09 18.42 -13.70
CA PRO A 81 4.33 19.66 -13.49
C PRO A 81 3.42 19.62 -12.27
N LEU A 82 2.82 18.45 -11.98
CA LEU A 82 1.99 18.20 -10.82
C LEU A 82 2.86 18.13 -9.55
N PHE A 83 3.94 17.36 -9.59
CA PHE A 83 4.81 17.18 -8.42
C PHE A 83 5.52 18.46 -8.00
N ARG A 84 5.90 19.34 -8.92
CA ARG A 84 6.46 20.66 -8.57
C ARG A 84 5.51 21.52 -7.72
N ARG A 85 4.20 21.28 -7.81
CA ARG A 85 3.16 22.04 -7.08
C ARG A 85 2.74 21.35 -5.80
N LEU A 86 2.64 20.02 -5.82
CA LEU A 86 2.24 19.23 -4.67
C LEU A 86 3.41 18.92 -3.72
N PHE A 87 4.63 18.81 -4.23
CA PHE A 87 5.83 18.45 -3.48
C PHE A 87 6.94 19.51 -3.63
N PRO A 88 6.71 20.77 -3.21
CA PRO A 88 7.68 21.85 -3.39
C PRO A 88 9.01 21.60 -2.66
N GLY A 89 9.01 20.77 -1.61
CA GLY A 89 10.20 20.39 -0.86
C GLY A 89 11.08 19.32 -1.53
N VAL A 90 10.67 18.74 -2.66
CA VAL A 90 11.44 17.71 -3.37
C VAL A 90 12.15 18.33 -4.58
N PRO A 91 13.50 18.34 -4.62
CA PRO A 91 14.25 18.92 -5.74
C PRO A 91 13.93 18.26 -7.08
N ALA A 92 13.97 19.07 -8.15
CA ALA A 92 13.79 18.55 -9.50
C ALA A 92 14.89 17.54 -9.85
N GLY A 93 14.50 16.38 -10.39
CA GLY A 93 15.43 15.30 -10.74
C GLY A 93 15.83 14.41 -9.56
N HIS A 94 15.29 14.62 -8.36
CA HIS A 94 15.51 13.71 -7.24
C HIS A 94 14.89 12.33 -7.52
N PRO A 95 15.59 11.20 -7.21
CA PRO A 95 15.09 9.84 -7.46
C PRO A 95 13.70 9.55 -6.89
N ALA A 96 13.37 10.15 -5.74
CA ALA A 96 12.05 10.06 -5.11
C ALA A 96 10.89 10.30 -6.08
N LEU A 97 11.02 11.23 -7.02
CA LEU A 97 9.97 11.54 -7.99
C LEU A 97 9.68 10.35 -8.92
N GLY A 98 10.72 9.60 -9.31
CA GLY A 98 10.59 8.38 -10.12
C GLY A 98 9.91 7.26 -9.33
N SER A 99 10.36 7.01 -8.11
CA SER A 99 9.78 5.99 -7.23
C SER A 99 8.32 6.29 -6.87
N MET A 100 7.99 7.55 -6.57
CA MET A 100 6.62 8.00 -6.33
C MET A 100 5.74 7.82 -7.59
N THR A 101 6.26 8.18 -8.77
CA THR A 101 5.55 7.99 -10.04
C THR A 101 5.18 6.52 -10.25
N MET A 102 6.14 5.63 -10.04
CA MET A 102 5.93 4.19 -10.23
C MET A 102 5.00 3.61 -9.16
N ASN A 103 5.12 4.05 -7.92
CA ASN A 103 4.21 3.63 -6.86
C ASN A 103 2.76 4.04 -7.16
N ILE A 104 2.52 5.30 -7.55
CA ILE A 104 1.18 5.79 -7.91
C ILE A 104 0.65 5.01 -9.11
N ALA A 105 1.47 4.80 -10.15
CA ALA A 105 1.08 4.00 -11.31
C ALA A 105 0.70 2.57 -10.94
N ALA A 106 1.49 1.90 -10.08
CA ALA A 106 1.20 0.54 -9.63
C ALA A 106 -0.12 0.46 -8.85
N ASN A 107 -0.37 1.39 -7.92
CA ASN A 107 -1.64 1.48 -7.19
C ASN A 107 -2.84 1.74 -8.13
N MET A 108 -2.67 2.63 -9.11
CA MET A 108 -3.70 2.93 -10.10
C MET A 108 -4.08 1.72 -10.95
N LEU A 109 -3.15 0.82 -11.19
CA LEU A 109 -3.41 -0.40 -11.95
C LEU A 109 -3.89 -1.58 -11.08
N GLY A 110 -4.06 -1.40 -9.77
CA GLY A 110 -4.44 -2.49 -8.86
C GLY A 110 -3.33 -3.52 -8.65
N LEU A 111 -2.07 -3.10 -8.82
CA LEU A 111 -0.89 -3.95 -8.71
C LEU A 111 -0.30 -3.84 -7.29
N ASP A 112 -1.09 -4.22 -6.30
CA ASP A 112 -0.79 -4.01 -4.87
C ASP A 112 0.54 -4.68 -4.46
N ASN A 113 0.86 -5.81 -5.09
CA ASN A 113 2.12 -6.51 -4.91
C ASN A 113 3.33 -5.69 -5.38
N ALA A 114 3.19 -4.85 -6.40
CA ALA A 114 4.25 -3.96 -6.87
C ALA A 114 4.29 -2.64 -6.11
N ALA A 115 3.11 -2.10 -5.76
CA ALA A 115 3.00 -0.77 -5.20
C ALA A 115 3.71 -0.64 -3.85
N THR A 116 3.49 -1.58 -2.92
CA THR A 116 4.08 -1.49 -1.57
C THR A 116 5.62 -1.42 -1.58
N PRO A 117 6.34 -2.31 -2.30
CA PRO A 117 7.80 -2.21 -2.48
C PRO A 117 8.27 -0.83 -2.99
N LEU A 118 7.59 -0.31 -4.02
CA LEU A 118 7.93 0.96 -4.66
C LEU A 118 7.64 2.15 -3.73
N GLY A 119 6.58 2.08 -2.94
CA GLY A 119 6.23 3.08 -1.94
C GLY A 119 7.24 3.16 -0.81
N LEU A 120 7.72 2.01 -0.33
CA LEU A 120 8.78 1.95 0.67
C LEU A 120 10.11 2.53 0.15
N LYS A 121 10.46 2.24 -1.11
CA LYS A 121 11.62 2.87 -1.74
C LYS A 121 11.44 4.39 -1.85
N ALA A 122 10.29 4.86 -2.33
CA ALA A 122 9.97 6.28 -2.39
C ALA A 122 10.06 6.97 -1.02
N MET A 123 9.54 6.33 0.04
CA MET A 123 9.65 6.86 1.41
C MET A 123 11.10 6.95 1.90
N ARG A 124 11.95 5.97 1.57
CA ARG A 124 13.39 6.02 1.89
C ARG A 124 14.11 7.14 1.14
N GLU A 125 13.79 7.35 -0.13
CA GLU A 125 14.35 8.45 -0.92
C GLU A 125 13.83 9.81 -0.43
N LEU A 126 12.57 9.92 -0.01
CA LEU A 126 12.09 11.14 0.64
C LEU A 126 12.79 11.37 1.99
N GLN A 127 13.10 10.29 2.73
CA GLN A 127 13.79 10.38 4.00
C GLN A 127 15.23 10.91 3.87
N THR A 128 15.90 10.75 2.72
CA THR A 128 17.25 11.35 2.51
C THR A 128 17.20 12.87 2.43
N LEU A 129 16.03 13.46 2.19
CA LEU A 129 15.81 14.91 2.20
C LEU A 129 15.34 15.43 3.56
N ASN A 130 15.11 14.54 4.54
CA ASN A 130 14.54 14.89 5.82
C ASN A 130 15.62 15.42 6.79
N PRO A 131 15.58 16.71 7.18
CA PRO A 131 16.53 17.26 8.14
C PRO A 131 16.29 16.74 9.58
N GLU A 132 15.08 16.25 9.88
CA GLU A 132 14.68 15.74 11.19
C GLU A 132 14.20 14.29 11.06
N PRO A 133 15.09 13.29 11.17
CA PRO A 133 14.78 11.90 10.81
C PRO A 133 13.56 11.29 11.52
N ASP A 134 13.24 11.75 12.73
CA ASP A 134 12.14 11.25 13.55
C ASP A 134 10.79 11.96 13.32
N THR A 135 10.76 12.98 12.45
CA THR A 135 9.57 13.77 12.11
C THR A 135 9.29 13.65 10.62
N ALA A 136 8.06 13.30 10.23
CA ALA A 136 7.70 13.22 8.82
C ALA A 136 7.66 14.60 8.16
N THR A 137 8.29 14.73 6.99
CA THR A 137 8.22 15.95 6.17
C THR A 137 6.87 16.10 5.48
N ASP A 138 6.54 17.31 5.02
CA ASP A 138 5.32 17.59 4.25
C ASP A 138 5.17 16.66 3.03
N ALA A 139 6.28 16.39 2.34
CA ALA A 139 6.31 15.49 1.20
C ALA A 139 5.99 14.04 1.59
N GLN A 140 6.52 13.55 2.72
CA GLN A 140 6.22 12.22 3.23
C GLN A 140 4.76 12.10 3.67
N ILE A 141 4.21 13.12 4.34
CA ILE A 141 2.81 13.15 4.77
C ILE A 141 1.88 13.10 3.56
N LEU A 142 2.08 13.97 2.57
CA LEU A 142 1.25 14.00 1.38
C LEU A 142 1.36 12.71 0.56
N PHE A 143 2.58 12.19 0.39
CA PHE A 143 2.79 10.93 -0.32
C PHE A 143 2.12 9.74 0.38
N LEU A 144 2.21 9.66 1.72
CA LEU A 144 1.53 8.64 2.50
C LEU A 144 0.01 8.73 2.34
N VAL A 145 -0.56 9.93 2.36
CA VAL A 145 -2.01 10.12 2.15
C VAL A 145 -2.44 9.69 0.75
N ILE A 146 -1.70 10.09 -0.29
CA ILE A 146 -1.97 9.64 -1.67
C ILE A 146 -1.87 8.12 -1.77
N ASN A 147 -0.87 7.49 -1.15
CA ASN A 147 -0.69 6.05 -1.19
C ASN A 147 -1.79 5.29 -0.41
N THR A 148 -2.24 5.84 0.73
CA THR A 148 -3.29 5.24 1.58
C THR A 148 -4.66 5.32 0.91
N ALA A 149 -4.95 6.44 0.24
CA ALA A 149 -6.22 6.68 -0.43
C ALA A 149 -6.24 6.24 -1.90
N ALA A 150 -5.12 5.68 -2.40
CA ALA A 150 -4.78 5.64 -3.80
C ALA A 150 -5.92 5.18 -4.70
N VAL A 151 -6.15 5.93 -5.78
CA VAL A 151 -7.10 5.56 -6.82
C VAL A 151 -6.69 4.22 -7.40
N THR A 152 -7.60 3.26 -7.47
CA THR A 152 -7.39 1.96 -8.11
C THR A 152 -8.38 1.84 -9.27
N LEU A 153 -7.89 1.88 -10.51
CA LEU A 153 -8.74 1.87 -11.70
C LEU A 153 -9.29 0.46 -12.02
N PHE A 154 -8.57 -0.58 -11.60
CA PHE A 154 -8.92 -1.98 -11.84
C PHE A 154 -8.84 -2.78 -10.53
N PRO A 155 -9.91 -2.82 -9.71
CA PRO A 155 -9.92 -3.51 -8.41
C PRO A 155 -10.08 -5.05 -8.55
N VAL A 156 -9.24 -5.66 -9.38
CA VAL A 156 -9.30 -7.09 -9.75
C VAL A 156 -9.16 -8.00 -8.52
N THR A 157 -8.27 -7.65 -7.60
CA THR A 157 -8.00 -8.43 -6.38
C THR A 157 -9.25 -8.58 -5.51
N ILE A 158 -10.00 -7.49 -5.30
CA ILE A 158 -11.22 -7.51 -4.48
C ILE A 158 -12.32 -8.32 -5.18
N MET A 159 -12.49 -8.18 -6.48
CA MET A 159 -13.44 -9.00 -7.24
C MET A 159 -13.08 -10.49 -7.17
N ALA A 160 -11.79 -10.83 -7.24
CA ALA A 160 -11.33 -12.20 -7.11
C ALA A 160 -11.61 -12.77 -5.69
N TYR A 161 -11.36 -11.99 -4.63
CA TYR A 161 -11.70 -12.41 -3.27
C TYR A 161 -13.21 -12.58 -3.09
N ARG A 162 -14.03 -11.68 -3.63
CA ARG A 162 -15.50 -11.82 -3.60
C ARG A 162 -15.95 -13.11 -4.30
N ALA A 163 -15.38 -13.43 -5.46
CA ALA A 163 -15.68 -14.66 -6.17
C ALA A 163 -15.27 -15.91 -5.35
N GLN A 164 -14.08 -15.90 -4.74
CA GLN A 164 -13.60 -16.99 -3.88
C GLN A 164 -14.46 -17.19 -2.62
N MET A 165 -15.03 -16.11 -2.09
CA MET A 165 -15.94 -16.13 -0.95
C MET A 165 -17.41 -16.38 -1.33
N GLY A 166 -17.71 -16.67 -2.60
CA GLY A 166 -19.04 -17.05 -3.06
C GLY A 166 -20.03 -15.89 -3.24
N ALA A 167 -19.55 -14.66 -3.49
CA ALA A 167 -20.42 -13.53 -3.80
C ALA A 167 -21.26 -13.80 -5.07
N ALA A 168 -22.56 -13.47 -5.01
CA ALA A 168 -23.49 -13.68 -6.12
C ALA A 168 -23.11 -12.88 -7.37
N ASP A 169 -22.67 -11.63 -7.17
CA ASP A 169 -22.02 -10.81 -8.19
C ASP A 169 -20.71 -10.27 -7.59
N PRO A 170 -19.54 -10.79 -8.01
CA PRO A 170 -18.25 -10.28 -7.55
C PRO A 170 -17.92 -8.87 -8.07
N SER A 171 -18.59 -8.39 -9.12
CA SER A 171 -18.27 -7.18 -9.87
C SER A 171 -19.13 -5.96 -9.51
N ASP A 172 -20.24 -6.16 -8.80
CA ASP A 172 -21.15 -5.12 -8.31
C ASP A 172 -20.46 -3.97 -7.55
N VAL A 173 -19.32 -4.24 -6.91
CA VAL A 173 -18.50 -3.27 -6.20
C VAL A 173 -17.56 -2.45 -7.08
N PHE A 174 -17.39 -2.78 -8.36
CA PHE A 174 -16.39 -2.14 -9.24
C PHE A 174 -16.55 -0.62 -9.30
N ILE A 175 -17.75 -0.14 -9.68
CA ILE A 175 -18.04 1.29 -9.81
C ILE A 175 -17.93 2.00 -8.46
N PRO A 176 -18.54 1.48 -7.36
CA PRO A 176 -18.31 2.03 -6.03
C PRO A 176 -16.83 2.15 -5.64
N LEU A 177 -15.99 1.16 -5.95
CA LEU A 177 -14.57 1.15 -5.58
C LEU A 177 -13.75 2.21 -6.31
N ILE A 178 -13.93 2.37 -7.63
CA ILE A 178 -13.19 3.39 -8.38
C ILE A 178 -13.61 4.81 -7.97
N LEU A 179 -14.90 5.02 -7.67
CA LEU A 179 -15.42 6.30 -7.21
C LEU A 179 -14.97 6.61 -5.79
N ALA A 180 -15.08 5.64 -4.87
CA ALA A 180 -14.68 5.80 -3.48
C ALA A 180 -13.18 6.09 -3.36
N SER A 181 -12.33 5.38 -4.10
CA SER A 181 -10.87 5.62 -4.09
C SER A 181 -10.49 6.97 -4.71
N TYR A 182 -11.17 7.39 -5.79
CA TYR A 182 -11.00 8.74 -6.34
C TYR A 182 -11.39 9.83 -5.34
N ILE A 183 -12.58 9.72 -4.74
CA ILE A 183 -13.07 10.69 -3.74
C ILE A 183 -12.15 10.72 -2.52
N ALA A 184 -11.68 9.57 -2.05
CA ALA A 184 -10.73 9.47 -0.95
C ALA A 184 -9.40 10.16 -1.29
N THR A 185 -8.85 9.92 -2.49
CA THR A 185 -7.61 10.57 -2.94
C THR A 185 -7.78 12.08 -3.03
N VAL A 186 -8.85 12.57 -3.68
CA VAL A 186 -9.10 14.02 -3.82
C VAL A 186 -9.31 14.67 -2.46
N SER A 187 -10.10 14.06 -1.58
CA SER A 187 -10.39 14.59 -0.24
C SER A 187 -9.13 14.61 0.62
N GLY A 188 -8.32 13.54 0.58
CA GLY A 188 -7.05 13.45 1.30
C GLY A 188 -6.04 14.49 0.82
N VAL A 189 -5.85 14.61 -0.49
CA VAL A 189 -4.97 15.63 -1.08
C VAL A 189 -5.45 17.04 -0.74
N ALA A 190 -6.76 17.31 -0.83
CA ALA A 190 -7.32 18.62 -0.50
C ALA A 190 -7.13 18.98 0.97
N LEU A 191 -7.35 18.02 1.89
CA LEU A 191 -7.15 18.23 3.31
C LEU A 191 -5.68 18.52 3.64
N VAL A 192 -4.76 17.68 3.16
CA VAL A 192 -3.31 17.88 3.38
C VAL A 192 -2.85 19.20 2.78
N ALA A 193 -3.31 19.51 1.57
CA ALA A 193 -2.98 20.76 0.91
C ALA A 193 -3.52 21.99 1.65
N ALA A 194 -4.71 21.90 2.26
CA ALA A 194 -5.22 22.97 3.11
C ALA A 194 -4.35 23.16 4.37
N MET A 195 -3.92 22.06 5.00
CA MET A 195 -3.04 22.09 6.18
C MET A 195 -1.65 22.63 5.85
N GLN A 196 -1.05 22.19 4.74
CA GLN A 196 0.27 22.58 4.26
C GLN A 196 0.26 23.88 3.43
N ARG A 197 -0.93 24.48 3.23
CA ARG A 197 -1.14 25.71 2.44
C ARG A 197 -0.65 25.61 0.98
N LEU A 198 -0.80 24.44 0.36
CA LEU A 198 -0.50 24.21 -1.06
C LEU A 198 -1.59 24.82 -1.94
N ARG A 199 -1.20 25.26 -3.15
CA ARG A 199 -2.11 25.88 -4.12
C ARG A 199 -2.83 24.83 -4.98
N ILE A 200 -3.84 24.16 -4.42
CA ILE A 200 -4.62 23.14 -5.18
C ILE A 200 -5.44 23.72 -6.33
N TRP A 201 -5.78 25.00 -6.24
CA TRP A 201 -6.51 25.73 -7.28
C TRP A 201 -5.61 26.14 -8.46
N ASP A 202 -4.34 25.76 -8.43
CA ASP A 202 -3.46 25.95 -9.59
C ASP A 202 -4.03 25.19 -10.80
N PRO A 203 -4.13 25.83 -11.98
CA PRO A 203 -4.69 25.23 -13.19
C PRO A 203 -4.07 23.88 -13.56
N VAL A 204 -2.78 23.68 -13.26
CA VAL A 204 -2.10 22.41 -13.52
C VAL A 204 -2.63 21.34 -12.56
N VAL A 205 -2.71 21.62 -11.26
CA VAL A 205 -3.25 20.64 -10.30
C VAL A 205 -4.69 20.26 -10.68
N LEU A 206 -5.52 21.27 -10.98
CA LEU A 206 -6.89 21.05 -11.43
C LEU A 206 -6.96 20.27 -12.74
N ALA A 207 -6.05 20.49 -13.69
CA ALA A 207 -6.01 19.72 -14.94
C ALA A 207 -5.68 18.24 -14.71
N TYR A 208 -4.73 17.91 -13.81
CA TYR A 208 -4.45 16.50 -13.48
C TYR A 208 -5.59 15.85 -12.70
N LEU A 209 -6.16 16.54 -11.70
CA LEU A 209 -7.28 16.00 -10.92
C LEU A 209 -8.54 15.84 -11.77
N GLY A 210 -8.83 16.82 -12.64
CA GLY A 210 -9.94 16.79 -13.60
C GLY A 210 -9.74 15.76 -14.70
N GLY A 211 -8.52 15.62 -15.22
CA GLY A 211 -8.16 14.57 -16.16
C GLY A 211 -8.34 13.17 -15.56
N LEU A 212 -7.92 12.97 -14.32
CA LEU A 212 -8.17 11.74 -13.59
C LEU A 212 -9.66 11.51 -13.35
N ALA A 213 -10.43 12.56 -13.03
CA ALA A 213 -11.89 12.48 -12.90
C ALA A 213 -12.54 12.02 -14.22
N ALA A 214 -12.08 12.55 -15.35
CA ALA A 214 -12.58 12.17 -16.68
C ALA A 214 -12.24 10.70 -17.00
N VAL A 215 -11.05 10.22 -16.63
CA VAL A 215 -10.67 8.80 -16.77
C VAL A 215 -11.56 7.93 -15.88
N VAL A 216 -11.71 8.25 -14.59
CA VAL A 216 -12.54 7.48 -13.65
C VAL A 216 -14.00 7.47 -14.09
N GLY A 217 -14.55 8.63 -14.47
CA GLY A 217 -15.93 8.75 -14.96
C GLY A 217 -16.15 8.02 -16.28
N GLY A 218 -15.18 8.08 -17.20
CA GLY A 218 -15.23 7.35 -18.47
C GLY A 218 -15.16 5.84 -18.28
N LEU A 219 -14.30 5.36 -17.38
CA LEU A 219 -14.25 3.94 -16.99
C LEU A 219 -15.55 3.52 -16.31
N ALA A 220 -16.05 4.27 -15.33
CA ALA A 220 -17.31 3.98 -14.67
C ALA A 220 -18.46 3.86 -15.67
N TRP A 221 -18.55 4.79 -16.63
CA TRP A 221 -19.56 4.77 -17.68
C TRP A 221 -19.43 3.58 -18.61
N TRP A 222 -18.21 3.26 -19.05
CA TRP A 222 -17.97 2.11 -19.93
C TRP A 222 -18.29 0.79 -19.24
N PHE A 223 -17.82 0.61 -18.00
CA PHE A 223 -18.04 -0.60 -17.22
C PHE A 223 -19.51 -0.77 -16.80
N ALA A 224 -20.25 0.32 -16.59
CA ALA A 224 -21.70 0.25 -16.33
C ALA A 224 -22.50 -0.41 -17.47
N GLY A 225 -21.95 -0.45 -18.69
CA GLY A 225 -22.57 -1.11 -19.84
C GLY A 225 -22.19 -2.59 -20.03
N LEU A 226 -21.32 -3.15 -19.19
CA LEU A 226 -20.83 -4.53 -19.32
C LEU A 226 -21.61 -5.50 -18.43
N SER A 227 -21.68 -6.77 -18.84
CA SER A 227 -22.14 -7.85 -17.93
C SER A 227 -21.09 -8.09 -16.83
N PRO A 228 -21.47 -8.70 -15.70
CA PRO A 228 -20.52 -9.05 -14.63
C PRO A 228 -19.31 -9.85 -15.10
N GLU A 229 -19.53 -10.82 -15.98
CA GLU A 229 -18.47 -11.68 -16.53
C GLU A 229 -17.53 -10.89 -17.44
N ALA A 230 -18.10 -10.02 -18.30
CA ALA A 230 -17.33 -9.15 -19.17
C ALA A 230 -16.52 -8.13 -18.36
N MET A 231 -17.11 -7.55 -17.30
CA MET A 231 -16.42 -6.63 -16.40
C MET A 231 -15.20 -7.28 -15.74
N GLN A 232 -15.35 -8.52 -15.25
CA GLN A 232 -14.23 -9.25 -14.66
C GLN A 232 -13.13 -9.57 -15.69
N ALA A 233 -13.52 -10.07 -16.87
CA ALA A 233 -12.57 -10.40 -17.93
C ALA A 233 -11.79 -9.16 -18.40
N GLN A 234 -12.47 -8.04 -18.63
CA GLN A 234 -11.82 -6.82 -19.10
C GLN A 234 -10.96 -6.17 -18.02
N SER A 235 -11.39 -6.17 -16.76
CA SER A 235 -10.57 -5.67 -15.67
C SER A 235 -9.25 -6.45 -15.55
N GLN A 236 -9.30 -7.78 -15.66
CA GLN A 236 -8.10 -8.63 -15.65
C GLN A 236 -7.20 -8.38 -16.86
N LEU A 237 -7.78 -8.29 -18.06
CA LEU A 237 -7.03 -8.05 -19.29
C LEU A 237 -6.26 -6.73 -19.22
N TRP A 238 -6.91 -5.64 -18.82
CA TRP A 238 -6.27 -4.33 -18.75
C TRP A 238 -5.25 -4.25 -17.63
N SER A 239 -5.58 -4.72 -16.43
CA SER A 239 -4.65 -4.73 -15.27
C SER A 239 -3.38 -5.53 -15.58
N ASN A 240 -3.53 -6.81 -15.95
CA ASN A 240 -2.39 -7.70 -16.17
C ASN A 240 -1.68 -7.41 -17.49
N GLY A 241 -2.43 -7.09 -18.54
CA GLY A 241 -1.88 -6.78 -19.86
C GLY A 241 -1.03 -5.51 -19.84
N LEU A 242 -1.50 -4.45 -19.18
CA LEU A 242 -0.72 -3.21 -19.06
C LEU A 242 0.53 -3.42 -18.21
N LEU A 243 0.45 -4.21 -17.14
CA LEU A 243 1.62 -4.58 -16.35
C LEU A 243 2.69 -5.29 -17.19
N LEU A 244 2.30 -6.35 -17.92
CA LEU A 244 3.22 -7.08 -18.78
C LEU A 244 3.79 -6.19 -19.87
N ALA A 245 2.99 -5.27 -20.42
CA ALA A 245 3.45 -4.28 -21.39
C ALA A 245 4.49 -3.31 -20.79
N VAL A 246 4.32 -2.87 -19.55
CA VAL A 246 5.31 -2.02 -18.85
C VAL A 246 6.62 -2.78 -18.62
N VAL A 247 6.54 -4.02 -18.12
CA VAL A 247 7.74 -4.86 -17.90
C VAL A 247 8.46 -5.13 -19.23
N ALA A 248 7.74 -5.55 -20.26
CA ALA A 248 8.29 -5.76 -21.59
C ALA A 248 8.89 -4.47 -22.16
N GLY A 249 8.23 -3.33 -21.95
CA GLY A 249 8.72 -2.00 -22.33
C GLY A 249 10.07 -1.68 -21.68
N PHE A 250 10.23 -1.96 -20.38
CA PHE A 250 11.48 -1.77 -19.65
C PHE A 250 12.60 -2.63 -20.21
N LEU A 251 12.33 -3.93 -20.41
CA LEU A 251 13.31 -4.87 -20.95
C LEU A 251 13.72 -4.49 -22.39
N LEU A 252 12.75 -4.21 -23.26
CA LEU A 252 13.01 -3.85 -24.65
C LEU A 252 13.75 -2.52 -24.76
N ALA A 253 13.42 -1.51 -23.94
CA ALA A 253 14.14 -0.25 -23.93
C ALA A 253 15.58 -0.41 -23.42
N ALA A 254 15.80 -1.23 -22.39
CA ALA A 254 17.13 -1.55 -21.89
C ALA A 254 17.98 -2.25 -22.95
N ILE A 255 17.43 -3.26 -23.64
CA ILE A 255 18.10 -3.96 -24.75
C ILE A 255 18.45 -2.98 -25.87
N ARG A 256 17.50 -2.14 -26.30
CA ARG A 256 17.73 -1.14 -27.37
C ARG A 256 18.80 -0.11 -27.01
N ARG A 257 18.98 0.18 -25.72
CA ARG A 257 20.01 1.11 -25.22
C ARG A 257 21.33 0.43 -24.86
N GLY A 258 21.47 -0.87 -25.12
CA GLY A 258 22.71 -1.63 -24.83
C GLY A 258 22.97 -1.82 -23.33
N ILE A 259 21.93 -1.79 -22.50
CA ILE A 259 22.03 -1.92 -21.05
C ILE A 259 21.98 -3.40 -20.67
N ASN A 260 22.91 -3.86 -19.83
CA ASN A 260 22.85 -5.23 -19.30
C ASN A 260 21.65 -5.38 -18.36
N VAL A 261 20.59 -6.00 -18.88
CA VAL A 261 19.33 -6.22 -18.18
C VAL A 261 19.52 -7.06 -16.92
N TYR A 262 20.31 -8.14 -17.00
CA TYR A 262 20.48 -9.06 -15.88
C TYR A 262 21.23 -8.39 -14.73
N ASP A 263 22.36 -7.71 -15.00
CA ASP A 263 23.13 -7.03 -13.96
C ASP A 263 22.31 -5.91 -13.30
N SER A 264 21.56 -5.16 -14.10
CA SER A 264 20.66 -4.11 -13.62
C SER A 264 19.56 -4.69 -12.74
N PHE A 265 18.95 -5.80 -13.16
CA PHE A 265 17.96 -6.52 -12.36
C PHE A 265 18.55 -7.00 -11.04
N ILE A 266 19.74 -7.62 -11.05
CA ILE A 266 20.40 -8.13 -9.83
C ILE A 266 20.76 -7.00 -8.86
N GLU A 267 21.17 -5.83 -9.36
CA GLU A 267 21.40 -4.66 -8.51
C GLU A 267 20.12 -4.24 -7.79
N GLY A 268 19.02 -4.03 -8.51
CA GLY A 268 17.73 -3.66 -7.92
C GLY A 268 17.17 -4.74 -6.99
N ALA A 269 17.36 -6.01 -7.34
CA ALA A 269 16.97 -7.16 -6.54
C ALA A 269 17.67 -7.17 -5.18
N ARG A 270 18.98 -6.88 -5.13
CA ARG A 270 19.74 -6.78 -3.87
C ARG A 270 19.23 -5.64 -2.99
N GLU A 271 18.90 -4.49 -3.58
CA GLU A 271 18.28 -3.37 -2.88
C GLU A 271 16.95 -3.80 -2.23
N GLY A 272 16.08 -4.48 -3.00
CA GLY A 272 14.79 -4.98 -2.51
C GLY A 272 14.92 -5.98 -1.38
N PHE A 273 15.88 -6.91 -1.49
CA PHE A 273 16.17 -7.88 -0.45
C PHE A 273 16.58 -7.20 0.87
N GLN A 274 17.50 -6.24 0.83
CA GLN A 274 17.95 -5.50 2.02
C GLN A 274 16.81 -4.71 2.66
N VAL A 275 15.94 -4.10 1.84
CA VAL A 275 14.76 -3.39 2.33
C VAL A 275 13.84 -4.34 3.10
N ALA A 276 13.51 -5.48 2.50
CA ALA A 276 12.59 -6.45 3.10
C ALA A 276 13.12 -7.04 4.41
N VAL A 277 14.40 -7.42 4.47
CA VAL A 277 15.03 -7.91 5.71
C VAL A 277 14.98 -6.87 6.82
N GLY A 278 15.20 -5.59 6.50
CA GLY A 278 15.12 -4.50 7.46
C GLY A 278 13.71 -4.25 8.02
N ILE A 279 12.65 -4.72 7.35
CA ILE A 279 11.26 -4.54 7.77
C ILE A 279 10.80 -5.64 8.73
N ILE A 280 11.41 -6.84 8.67
CA ILE A 280 11.05 -8.01 9.50
C ILE A 280 10.85 -7.64 10.99
N PRO A 281 11.80 -6.96 11.66
CA PRO A 281 11.67 -6.70 13.10
C PRO A 281 10.43 -5.87 13.45
N TYR A 282 10.12 -4.86 12.62
CA TYR A 282 8.98 -3.97 12.83
C TYR A 282 7.65 -4.69 12.60
N LEU A 283 7.58 -5.54 11.57
CA LEU A 283 6.40 -6.36 11.29
C LEU A 283 6.13 -7.34 12.44
N VAL A 284 7.15 -8.07 12.89
CA VAL A 284 7.01 -9.03 13.99
C VAL A 284 6.56 -8.33 15.27
N ALA A 285 7.22 -7.22 15.64
CA ALA A 285 6.90 -6.49 16.86
C ALA A 285 5.44 -5.99 16.86
N MET A 286 5.00 -5.37 15.77
CA MET A 286 3.66 -4.79 15.69
C MET A 286 2.57 -5.84 15.55
N LEU A 287 2.74 -6.86 14.70
CA LEU A 287 1.72 -7.90 14.51
C LEU A 287 1.51 -8.70 15.79
N VAL A 288 2.57 -9.01 16.55
CA VAL A 288 2.46 -9.68 17.85
C VAL A 288 1.67 -8.81 18.84
N ALA A 289 1.98 -7.51 18.94
CA ALA A 289 1.25 -6.63 19.84
C ALA A 289 -0.24 -6.52 19.49
N ILE A 290 -0.56 -6.40 18.19
CA ILE A 290 -1.94 -6.38 17.70
C ILE A 290 -2.65 -7.71 17.99
N ALA A 291 -1.99 -8.85 17.77
CA ALA A 291 -2.57 -10.15 18.03
C ALA A 291 -2.83 -10.37 19.53
N LEU A 292 -1.92 -9.96 20.40
CA LEU A 292 -2.13 -9.99 21.85
C LEU A 292 -3.34 -9.12 22.23
N PHE A 293 -3.41 -7.90 21.71
CA PHE A 293 -4.54 -7.00 21.96
C PHE A 293 -5.88 -7.60 21.51
N ARG A 294 -5.94 -8.19 20.32
CA ARG A 294 -7.14 -8.85 19.81
C ARG A 294 -7.50 -10.11 20.62
N THR A 295 -6.55 -11.02 20.82
CA THR A 295 -6.78 -12.29 21.53
C THR A 295 -7.17 -12.06 22.99
N SER A 296 -6.71 -10.97 23.61
CA SER A 296 -7.07 -10.62 24.98
C SER A 296 -8.53 -10.23 25.19
N GLY A 297 -9.34 -10.04 24.15
CA GLY A 297 -10.71 -9.54 24.29
C GLY A 297 -10.81 -8.02 24.47
N ALA A 298 -9.68 -7.29 24.43
CA ALA A 298 -9.64 -5.84 24.65
C ALA A 298 -10.40 -5.08 23.56
N LEU A 299 -10.33 -5.55 22.31
CA LEU A 299 -11.03 -4.92 21.18
C LEU A 299 -12.55 -5.04 21.35
N GLU A 300 -13.03 -6.21 21.75
CA GLU A 300 -14.43 -6.56 21.99
C GLU A 300 -15.03 -5.70 23.11
N LEU A 301 -14.27 -5.52 24.19
CA LEU A 301 -14.65 -4.64 25.30
C LEU A 301 -14.76 -3.17 24.86
N LEU A 302 -13.91 -2.71 23.95
CA LEU A 302 -13.94 -1.32 23.43
C LEU A 302 -15.12 -1.06 22.50
N ILE A 303 -15.47 -2.04 21.65
CA ILE A 303 -16.59 -1.92 20.70
C ILE A 303 -17.96 -2.25 21.33
N GLY A 304 -18.01 -2.53 22.64
CA GLY A 304 -19.25 -2.83 23.35
C GLY A 304 -19.86 -4.20 23.00
N GLY A 305 -19.07 -5.10 22.41
CA GLY A 305 -19.49 -6.48 22.18
C GLY A 305 -19.51 -7.27 23.51
N PRO A 306 -20.39 -8.27 23.68
CA PRO A 306 -20.33 -9.14 24.84
C PRO A 306 -18.95 -9.82 24.85
N ALA A 307 -18.22 -9.69 25.96
CA ALA A 307 -17.04 -10.50 26.24
C ALA A 307 -17.51 -11.96 26.37
N GLN A 308 -17.65 -12.67 25.26
CA GLN A 308 -17.89 -14.10 25.29
C GLN A 308 -16.56 -14.80 25.52
N PRO A 309 -16.38 -15.49 26.65
CA PRO A 309 -15.21 -16.32 26.85
C PRO A 309 -15.33 -17.54 25.92
N GLY A 310 -14.43 -17.66 24.95
CA GLY A 310 -14.22 -18.92 24.22
C GLY A 310 -15.01 -19.15 22.92
N GLY A 311 -15.43 -18.10 22.21
CA GLY A 311 -16.03 -18.23 20.88
C GLY A 311 -15.04 -17.92 19.77
N GLY A 312 -14.29 -18.92 19.31
CA GLY A 312 -13.48 -18.79 18.10
C GLY A 312 -14.35 -18.40 16.91
N LEU A 313 -14.20 -17.17 16.41
CA LEU A 313 -14.54 -16.86 15.03
C LEU A 313 -13.38 -17.34 14.18
N GLY A 314 -13.56 -18.55 13.63
CA GLY A 314 -12.87 -18.96 12.42
C GLY A 314 -13.21 -17.97 11.32
N LEU A 315 -12.28 -17.05 11.11
CA LEU A 315 -11.99 -16.42 9.83
C LEU A 315 -10.60 -16.90 9.43
#